data_AF-A0A4Z2C010-F1
#
_entry.id   AF-A0A4Z2C010-F1
#
_cell.length_a   1.000
_cell.length_b   1.000
_cell.length_c   1.000
_cell.angle_alpha   90.00
_cell.angle_beta   90.00
_cell.angle_gamma   90.00
#
_symmetry.space_group_name_H-M   'P 1'
#
loop_
_entity.id
_entity.type
_entity.pdbx_description
1 polymer ?
#
loop_
_entity_poly.entity_id
_entity_poly.type
_entity_poly.pdbx_seq_one_letter_code
_entity_poly.pdbx_strand_id
1 'polypeptide(L)'
;MAFAGILNDADVKAALDSCSAADSFNFKSFFQKCGLAAKSPDDLKKAFAIIDQDNSGFIEEEELKLFLQNFSASARALSDKETKAFLAAGDSDGDGKIGVEADGTFEYKKFFATCGLASKSGEELKKAFEIIDQDKSGFIEEEELKLFLQNFKAGARALTDAETSAFLKAGDTDGDGKIGAQEFSDMVKA
;
A
#
# COMPACT_ATOMS: atom_id res chain seq x y z
N MET A 1 15.26 -11.97 17.54
CA MET A 1 14.17 -12.23 16.56
C MET A 1 13.61 -10.88 16.17
N ALA A 2 13.22 -10.68 14.91
CA ALA A 2 12.77 -9.36 14.47
C ALA A 2 11.44 -8.94 15.14
N PHE A 3 10.64 -9.92 15.58
CA PHE A 3 9.36 -9.74 16.28
C PHE A 3 9.45 -9.69 17.81
N ALA A 4 10.66 -9.54 18.38
CA ALA A 4 10.85 -9.55 19.82
C ALA A 4 10.03 -8.45 20.51
N GLY A 5 9.15 -8.82 21.44
CA GLY A 5 8.26 -7.90 22.15
C GLY A 5 6.89 -7.69 21.51
N ILE A 6 6.70 -8.08 20.24
CA ILE A 6 5.39 -8.11 19.58
C ILE A 6 4.75 -9.49 19.78
N LEU A 7 5.52 -10.55 19.55
CA LEU A 7 5.04 -11.94 19.63
C LEU A 7 5.76 -12.70 20.74
N ASN A 8 5.12 -13.77 21.19
CA ASN A 8 5.69 -14.69 22.17
C ASN A 8 6.55 -15.74 21.45
N ASP A 9 7.79 -15.90 21.90
CA ASP A 9 8.77 -16.83 21.31
C ASP A 9 8.25 -18.27 21.26
N ALA A 10 7.45 -18.70 22.25
CA ALA A 10 6.87 -20.05 22.27
C ALA A 10 5.85 -20.25 21.14
N ASP A 11 5.01 -19.24 20.89
CA ASP A 11 3.97 -19.26 19.86
C ASP A 11 4.56 -19.16 18.46
N VAL A 12 5.58 -18.30 18.30
CA VAL A 12 6.38 -18.20 17.07
C VAL A 12 7.06 -19.53 16.77
N LYS A 13 7.67 -20.17 17.76
CA LYS A 13 8.29 -21.48 17.59
C LYS A 13 7.28 -22.55 17.18
N ALA A 14 6.11 -22.60 17.83
CA ALA A 14 5.05 -23.55 17.48
C ALA A 14 4.49 -23.33 16.07
N ALA A 15 4.41 -22.07 15.62
CA ALA A 15 4.02 -21.72 14.27
C ALA A 15 5.05 -22.20 13.25
N LEU A 16 6.34 -21.93 13.48
CA LEU A 16 7.46 -22.38 12.64
C LEU A 16 7.56 -23.90 12.55
N ASP A 17 7.44 -24.60 13.68
CA ASP A 17 7.50 -26.07 13.72
C ASP A 17 6.35 -26.68 12.90
N SER A 18 5.21 -26.00 12.82
CA SER A 18 4.05 -26.46 12.04
C SER A 18 4.17 -26.30 10.53
N CYS A 19 5.10 -25.47 10.05
CA CYS A 19 5.39 -25.28 8.63
C CYS A 19 6.80 -25.74 8.23
N SER A 20 7.40 -26.64 9.03
CA SER A 20 8.76 -27.15 8.84
C SER A 20 8.93 -27.99 7.56
N ALA A 21 7.87 -28.64 7.08
CA ALA A 21 7.88 -29.35 5.80
C ALA A 21 7.72 -28.39 4.61
N ALA A 22 8.34 -28.71 3.48
CA ALA A 22 8.12 -27.97 2.23
C ALA A 22 6.64 -28.04 1.82
N ASP A 23 6.11 -26.95 1.26
CA ASP A 23 4.70 -26.79 0.85
C ASP A 23 3.65 -26.96 1.98
N SER A 24 4.09 -26.89 3.24
CA SER A 24 3.19 -26.98 4.41
C SER A 24 2.86 -25.61 5.02
N PHE A 25 3.46 -24.53 4.53
CA PHE A 25 3.19 -23.19 5.03
C PHE A 25 1.78 -22.73 4.65
N ASN A 26 1.05 -22.26 5.66
CA ASN A 26 -0.27 -21.66 5.49
C ASN A 26 -0.32 -20.36 6.30
N PHE A 27 -0.36 -19.22 5.63
CA PHE A 27 -0.33 -17.89 6.25
C PHE A 27 -1.44 -17.71 7.30
N LYS A 28 -2.66 -18.20 7.03
CA LYS A 28 -3.81 -18.06 7.93
C LYS A 28 -3.61 -18.82 9.24
N SER A 29 -3.22 -20.09 9.14
CA SER A 29 -2.90 -20.91 10.32
C SER A 29 -1.65 -20.41 11.04
N PHE A 30 -0.64 -19.93 10.30
CA PHE A 30 0.59 -19.39 10.86
C PHE A 30 0.33 -18.14 11.70
N PHE A 31 -0.40 -17.15 11.16
CA PHE A 31 -0.77 -15.93 11.87
C PHE A 31 -1.62 -16.19 13.11
N GLN A 32 -2.51 -17.19 13.05
CA GLN A 32 -3.26 -17.63 14.23
C GLN A 32 -2.36 -18.26 15.29
N LYS A 33 -1.42 -19.12 14.88
CA LYS A 33 -0.52 -19.82 15.80
C LYS A 33 0.52 -18.91 16.44
N CYS A 34 1.13 -18.01 15.68
CA CYS A 34 2.13 -17.08 16.23
C CYS A 34 1.50 -15.92 17.02
N GLY A 35 0.18 -15.77 16.95
CA GLY A 35 -0.58 -14.75 17.67
C GLY A 35 -0.74 -13.43 16.94
N LEU A 36 -0.17 -13.27 15.73
CA LEU A 36 -0.35 -12.07 14.88
C LEU A 36 -1.84 -11.79 14.60
N ALA A 37 -2.65 -12.83 14.37
CA ALA A 37 -4.07 -12.68 14.08
C ALA A 37 -4.89 -12.05 15.22
N ALA A 38 -4.37 -12.04 16.45
CA ALA A 38 -5.02 -11.44 17.61
C ALA A 38 -4.40 -10.07 18.00
N LYS A 39 -3.46 -9.55 17.21
CA LYS A 39 -2.81 -8.26 17.45
C LYS A 39 -3.63 -7.09 16.92
N SER A 40 -3.36 -5.90 17.47
CA SER A 40 -3.94 -4.66 16.98
C SER A 40 -3.38 -4.29 15.60
N PRO A 41 -4.09 -3.45 14.82
CA PRO A 41 -3.59 -2.93 13.55
C PRO A 41 -2.20 -2.27 13.67
N ASP A 42 -1.91 -1.58 14.77
CA ASP A 42 -0.60 -0.95 14.98
C ASP A 42 0.54 -1.96 15.11
N ASP A 43 0.30 -3.07 15.80
CA ASP A 43 1.29 -4.15 15.93
C ASP A 43 1.42 -4.95 14.63
N LEU A 44 0.35 -5.06 13.83
CA LEU A 44 0.40 -5.62 12.48
C LEU A 44 1.20 -4.73 11.52
N LYS A 45 1.10 -3.39 11.63
CA LYS A 45 1.94 -2.46 10.86
C LYS A 45 3.42 -2.61 11.21
N LYS A 46 3.76 -2.70 12.50
CA LYS A 46 5.15 -2.96 12.93
C LYS A 46 5.65 -4.31 12.41
N ALA A 47 4.81 -5.34 12.48
CA ALA A 47 5.10 -6.66 11.94
C ALA A 47 5.39 -6.60 10.43
N PHE A 48 4.64 -5.78 9.70
CA PHE A 48 4.84 -5.58 8.27
C PHE A 48 6.14 -4.87 7.96
N ALA A 49 6.41 -3.75 8.65
CA ALA A 49 7.66 -2.99 8.51
C ALA A 49 8.92 -3.79 8.90
N ILE A 50 8.76 -4.89 9.64
CA ILE A 50 9.86 -5.82 9.93
C ILE A 50 10.15 -6.74 8.72
N ILE A 51 9.11 -7.08 7.95
CA ILE A 51 9.23 -7.98 6.79
C ILE A 51 9.63 -7.21 5.54
N ASP A 52 9.06 -6.01 5.37
CA ASP A 52 9.41 -5.01 4.36
C ASP A 52 10.81 -4.46 4.69
N GLN A 53 11.84 -5.09 4.13
CA GLN A 53 13.23 -4.76 4.43
C GLN A 53 13.68 -3.49 3.73
N ASP A 54 13.12 -3.23 2.54
CA ASP A 54 13.45 -2.05 1.74
C ASP A 54 12.62 -0.82 2.10
N ASN A 55 11.64 -0.98 3.01
CA ASN A 55 10.68 0.04 3.44
C ASN A 55 9.94 0.64 2.24
N SER A 56 9.66 -0.18 1.22
CA SER A 56 8.88 0.23 0.06
C SER A 56 7.41 0.46 0.39
N GLY A 57 6.95 -0.04 1.55
CA GLY A 57 5.54 -0.05 1.96
C GLY A 57 4.79 -1.28 1.46
N PHE A 58 5.47 -2.18 0.74
CA PHE A 58 4.90 -3.39 0.15
C PHE A 58 5.81 -4.57 0.44
N ILE A 59 5.25 -5.77 0.61
CA ILE A 59 6.02 -7.01 0.65
C ILE A 59 6.03 -7.64 -0.74
N GLU A 60 7.22 -7.77 -1.30
CA GLU A 60 7.46 -8.39 -2.61
C GLU A 60 7.72 -9.90 -2.49
N GLU A 61 7.71 -10.63 -3.62
CA GLU A 61 7.91 -12.09 -3.63
C GLU A 61 9.23 -12.51 -2.96
N GLU A 62 10.29 -11.75 -3.18
CA GLU A 62 11.63 -11.95 -2.64
C GLU A 62 11.66 -11.81 -1.11
N GLU A 63 10.95 -10.84 -0.57
CA GLU A 63 10.85 -10.60 0.87
C GLU A 63 9.94 -11.63 1.54
N LEU A 64 8.85 -11.98 0.85
CA LEU A 64 7.92 -13.02 1.28
C LEU A 64 8.61 -14.40 1.32
N LYS A 65 9.56 -14.68 0.42
CA LYS A 65 10.41 -15.89 0.48
C LYS A 65 11.20 -15.98 1.79
N LEU A 66 11.66 -14.85 2.30
CA LEU A 66 12.44 -14.76 3.54
C LEU A 66 11.55 -14.49 4.77
N PHE A 67 10.22 -14.44 4.60
CA PHE A 67 9.25 -14.13 5.66
C PHE A 67 9.49 -14.95 6.94
N LEU A 68 9.64 -16.27 6.84
CA LEU A 68 9.87 -17.14 8.00
C LEU A 68 11.20 -16.85 8.72
N GLN A 69 12.20 -16.35 7.99
CA GLN A 69 13.52 -16.04 8.52
C GLN A 69 13.52 -14.78 9.39
N ASN A 70 12.56 -13.88 9.19
CA ASN A 70 12.33 -12.73 10.08
C ASN A 70 11.91 -13.15 11.49
N PHE A 71 11.23 -14.29 11.62
CA PHE A 71 10.85 -14.88 12.90
C PHE A 71 12.01 -15.65 13.53
N SER A 72 12.67 -16.51 12.75
CA SER A 72 13.87 -17.23 13.18
C SER A 72 14.87 -17.36 12.05
N ALA A 73 16.11 -16.91 12.29
CA ALA A 73 17.20 -17.02 11.32
C ALA A 73 17.50 -18.48 10.88
N SER A 74 17.07 -19.48 11.67
CA SER A 74 17.22 -20.90 11.33
C SER A 74 16.03 -21.47 10.54
N ALA A 75 15.02 -20.66 10.24
CA ALA A 75 13.87 -21.11 9.47
C ALA A 75 14.21 -21.27 7.98
N ARG A 76 13.46 -22.15 7.31
CA ARG A 76 13.56 -22.30 5.86
C ARG A 76 12.94 -21.10 5.15
N ALA A 77 13.38 -20.85 3.92
CA ALA A 77 12.64 -19.99 3.01
C ALA A 77 11.32 -20.65 2.55
N LEU A 78 10.34 -19.83 2.19
CA LEU A 78 9.13 -20.31 1.52
C LEU A 78 9.47 -20.80 0.11
N SER A 79 8.75 -21.83 -0.35
CA SER A 79 8.84 -22.28 -1.74
C SER A 79 8.10 -21.29 -2.65
N ASP A 80 8.45 -21.21 -3.93
CA ASP A 80 7.75 -20.33 -4.90
C ASP A 80 6.22 -20.54 -4.89
N LYS A 81 5.79 -21.78 -4.66
CA LYS A 81 4.37 -22.14 -4.57
C LYS A 81 3.70 -21.55 -3.33
N GLU A 82 4.36 -21.64 -2.17
CA GLU A 82 3.89 -21.04 -0.92
C GLU A 82 3.88 -19.53 -1.01
N THR A 83 4.95 -18.95 -1.58
CA THR A 83 5.08 -17.51 -1.76
C THR A 83 3.98 -16.98 -2.65
N LYS A 84 3.73 -17.60 -3.81
CA LYS A 84 2.63 -17.20 -4.70
C LYS A 84 1.26 -17.36 -4.07
N ALA A 85 1.03 -18.45 -3.33
CA ALA A 85 -0.25 -18.66 -2.65
C ALA A 85 -0.49 -17.63 -1.53
N PHE A 86 0.57 -17.20 -0.86
CA PHE A 86 0.50 -16.17 0.16
C PHE A 86 0.35 -14.78 -0.47
N LEU A 87 1.12 -14.47 -1.50
CA LEU A 87 1.00 -13.26 -2.31
C LEU A 87 -0.43 -13.11 -2.82
N ALA A 88 -0.96 -14.08 -3.56
CA ALA A 88 -2.33 -14.04 -4.09
C ALA A 88 -3.43 -13.96 -3.03
N ALA A 89 -3.14 -14.25 -1.76
CA ALA A 89 -4.09 -14.11 -0.67
C ALA A 89 -4.02 -12.76 0.04
N GLY A 90 -2.90 -12.03 -0.08
CA GLY A 90 -2.70 -10.68 0.47
C GLY A 90 -2.77 -9.57 -0.58
N ASP A 91 -2.41 -9.90 -1.82
CA ASP A 91 -2.49 -9.07 -3.03
C ASP A 91 -3.96 -8.95 -3.46
N SER A 92 -4.63 -7.94 -2.89
CA SER A 92 -6.06 -7.71 -3.12
C SER A 92 -6.32 -6.88 -4.38
N ASP A 93 -5.32 -6.13 -4.85
CA ASP A 93 -5.37 -5.23 -6.01
C ASP A 93 -4.69 -5.81 -7.26
N GLY A 94 -4.04 -6.96 -7.14
CA GLY A 94 -3.42 -7.69 -8.26
C GLY A 94 -2.12 -7.05 -8.75
N ASP A 95 -1.45 -6.25 -7.92
CA ASP A 95 -0.23 -5.55 -8.28
C ASP A 95 1.04 -6.42 -8.15
N GLY A 96 0.88 -7.64 -7.63
CA GLY A 96 1.95 -8.59 -7.39
C GLY A 96 2.73 -8.32 -6.11
N LYS A 97 2.18 -7.54 -5.17
CA LYS A 97 2.76 -7.21 -3.88
C LYS A 97 1.70 -7.30 -2.79
N ILE A 98 2.12 -7.54 -1.55
CA ILE A 98 1.21 -7.43 -0.40
C ILE A 98 1.42 -6.06 0.21
N GLY A 99 0.44 -5.17 0.11
CA GLY A 99 0.38 -4.01 0.99
C GLY A 99 -0.29 -4.41 2.30
N VAL A 100 0.31 -4.12 3.45
CA VAL A 100 -0.53 -3.78 4.60
C VAL A 100 -0.98 -2.37 4.29
N GLU A 101 -2.28 -2.14 4.42
CA GLU A 101 -2.83 -0.78 4.48
C GLU A 101 -2.28 -0.09 5.74
N ALA A 102 -0.96 0.11 5.79
CA ALA A 102 -0.36 1.27 6.34
C ALA A 102 -0.88 2.38 5.46
N ASP A 103 -2.06 2.90 5.83
CA ASP A 103 -2.51 4.25 5.51
C ASP A 103 -2.09 4.64 4.11
N GLY A 104 -2.89 4.29 3.10
CA GLY A 104 -2.64 4.53 1.67
C GLY A 104 -2.40 5.99 1.29
N THR A 105 -1.45 6.68 1.91
CA THR A 105 -1.00 8.00 1.55
C THR A 105 -0.04 7.81 0.39
N PHE A 106 -0.62 7.60 -0.80
CA PHE A 106 -0.09 8.30 -1.95
C PHE A 106 0.13 9.75 -1.50
N GLU A 107 1.39 10.14 -1.31
CA GLU A 107 1.74 11.48 -0.87
C GLU A 107 1.51 12.45 -2.04
N TYR A 108 0.23 12.75 -2.32
CA TYR A 108 -0.20 13.67 -3.37
C TYR A 108 0.53 15.01 -3.24
N LYS A 109 0.83 15.46 -2.01
CA LYS A 109 1.66 16.64 -1.72
C LYS A 109 3.05 16.55 -2.34
N LYS A 110 3.74 15.42 -2.16
CA LYS A 110 5.08 15.18 -2.72
C LYS A 110 5.02 15.06 -4.24
N PHE A 111 3.95 14.48 -4.78
CA PHE A 111 3.72 14.45 -6.22
C PHE A 111 3.54 15.85 -6.80
N PHE A 112 2.68 16.67 -6.20
CA PHE A 112 2.48 18.06 -6.61
C PHE A 112 3.76 18.88 -6.55
N ALA A 113 4.60 18.67 -5.53
CA ALA A 113 5.92 19.27 -5.48
C ALA A 113 6.84 18.78 -6.62
N THR A 114 6.85 17.47 -6.90
CA THR A 114 7.70 16.84 -7.92
C THR A 114 7.32 17.26 -9.34
N CYS A 115 6.02 17.34 -9.63
CA CYS A 115 5.49 17.83 -10.90
C CYS A 115 5.54 19.36 -11.02
N GLY A 116 6.03 20.06 -9.99
CA GLY A 116 6.14 21.50 -9.95
C GLY A 116 4.82 22.24 -9.75
N LEU A 117 3.69 21.53 -9.62
CA LEU A 117 2.34 22.07 -9.37
C LEU A 117 2.27 22.88 -8.08
N ALA A 118 2.98 22.47 -7.03
CA ALA A 118 3.01 23.19 -5.75
C ALA A 118 3.53 24.64 -5.87
N SER A 119 4.31 24.94 -6.91
CA SER A 119 4.84 26.28 -7.19
C SER A 119 4.03 27.07 -8.22
N LYS A 120 2.95 26.49 -8.75
CA LYS A 120 2.16 27.06 -9.85
C LYS A 120 1.13 28.07 -9.36
N SER A 121 0.86 29.05 -10.22
CA SER A 121 -0.19 30.03 -9.98
C SER A 121 -1.59 29.41 -10.08
N GLY A 122 -2.62 30.05 -9.48
CA GLY A 122 -3.99 29.54 -9.53
C GLY A 122 -4.53 29.33 -10.95
N GLU A 123 -4.08 30.13 -11.93
CA GLU A 123 -4.43 29.95 -13.34
C GLU A 123 -3.82 28.69 -13.95
N GLU A 124 -2.59 28.34 -13.57
CA GLU A 124 -1.94 27.12 -14.03
C GLU A 124 -2.53 25.87 -13.37
N LEU A 125 -2.93 25.96 -12.09
CA LEU A 125 -3.67 24.89 -11.42
C LEU A 125 -5.03 24.66 -12.07
N LYS A 126 -5.71 25.73 -12.48
CA LYS A 126 -6.96 25.64 -13.22
C LYS A 126 -6.77 24.95 -14.58
N LYS A 127 -5.69 25.26 -15.30
CA LYS A 127 -5.35 24.55 -16.54
C LYS A 127 -5.03 23.08 -16.30
N ALA A 128 -4.32 22.76 -15.21
CA ALA A 128 -4.02 21.39 -14.83
C ALA A 128 -5.32 20.62 -14.51
N PHE A 129 -6.23 21.25 -13.78
CA PHE A 129 -7.57 20.73 -13.51
C PHE A 129 -8.34 20.45 -14.81
N GLU A 130 -8.41 21.41 -15.73
CA GLU A 130 -9.07 21.24 -17.04
C GLU A 130 -8.42 20.18 -17.95
N ILE A 131 -7.17 19.76 -17.68
CA ILE A 131 -6.53 18.65 -18.38
C ILE A 131 -6.96 17.30 -17.78
N ILE A 132 -7.19 17.27 -16.47
CA ILE A 132 -7.60 16.06 -15.75
C ILE A 132 -9.10 15.80 -15.95
N ASP A 133 -9.92 16.84 -15.83
CA ASP A 133 -11.36 16.87 -16.10
C ASP A 133 -11.61 16.75 -17.61
N GLN A 134 -11.63 15.51 -18.10
CA GLN A 134 -11.73 15.18 -19.52
C GLN A 134 -13.16 15.39 -20.03
N ASP A 135 -14.14 15.09 -19.18
CA ASP A 135 -15.56 15.21 -19.53
C ASP A 135 -16.10 16.64 -19.36
N LYS A 136 -15.32 17.53 -18.72
CA LYS A 136 -15.66 18.93 -18.42
C LYS A 136 -16.88 19.04 -17.52
N SER A 137 -17.07 18.07 -16.63
CA SER A 137 -18.08 18.11 -15.58
C SER A 137 -17.83 19.23 -14.57
N GLY A 138 -16.58 19.72 -14.48
CA GLY A 138 -16.13 20.68 -13.48
C GLY A 138 -15.65 20.02 -12.19
N PHE A 139 -15.56 18.69 -12.16
CA PHE A 139 -15.15 17.86 -11.03
C PHE A 139 -14.19 16.79 -11.52
N ILE A 140 -13.18 16.44 -10.73
CA ILE A 140 -12.34 15.27 -11.00
C ILE A 140 -13.00 14.06 -10.37
N GLU A 141 -13.46 13.14 -11.21
CA GLU A 141 -14.09 11.88 -10.79
C GLU A 141 -13.06 10.77 -10.58
N GLU A 142 -13.48 9.65 -9.98
CA GLU A 142 -12.59 8.52 -9.65
C GLU A 142 -11.83 8.00 -10.88
N GLU A 143 -12.52 7.85 -12.01
CA GLU A 143 -11.97 7.34 -13.27
C GLU A 143 -10.92 8.29 -13.86
N GLU A 144 -11.15 9.59 -13.75
CA GLU A 144 -10.22 10.62 -14.22
C GLU A 144 -9.01 10.73 -13.29
N LEU A 145 -9.26 10.58 -11.98
CA LEU A 145 -8.23 10.58 -10.96
C LEU A 145 -7.32 9.35 -11.10
N LYS A 146 -7.84 8.19 -11.50
CA LYS A 146 -7.00 7.01 -11.82
C LYS A 146 -5.96 7.31 -12.90
N LEU A 147 -6.32 8.15 -13.87
CA LEU A 147 -5.42 8.55 -14.96
C LEU A 147 -4.61 9.81 -14.66
N PHE A 148 -4.83 10.43 -13.50
CA PHE A 148 -4.21 11.69 -13.08
C PHE A 148 -2.70 11.73 -13.33
N LEU A 149 -1.95 10.71 -12.88
CA LEU A 149 -0.49 10.65 -13.06
C LEU A 149 -0.08 10.67 -14.54
N GLN A 150 -0.86 10.02 -15.40
CA GLN A 150 -0.59 9.89 -16.82
C GLN A 150 -0.75 11.21 -17.57
N ASN A 151 -1.60 12.11 -17.05
CA ASN A 151 -1.80 13.45 -17.59
C ASN A 151 -0.57 14.36 -17.41
N PHE A 152 0.23 14.15 -16.35
CA PHE A 152 1.43 14.96 -16.08
C PHE A 152 2.70 14.34 -16.62
N LYS A 153 2.78 13.00 -16.64
CA LYS A 153 3.96 12.28 -17.12
C LYS A 153 3.55 11.16 -18.05
N ALA A 154 3.91 11.30 -19.33
CA ALA A 154 3.71 10.27 -20.33
C ALA A 154 4.40 8.96 -19.90
N GLY A 155 3.64 7.87 -19.89
CA GLY A 155 4.11 6.55 -19.44
C GLY A 155 4.13 6.34 -17.92
N ALA A 156 3.56 7.25 -17.13
CA ALA A 156 3.28 6.97 -15.71
C ALA A 156 2.20 5.88 -15.57
N ARG A 157 2.22 5.18 -14.43
CA ARG A 157 1.16 4.22 -14.09
C ARG A 157 -0.14 4.95 -13.71
N ALA A 158 -1.26 4.25 -13.80
CA ALA A 158 -2.50 4.71 -13.18
C ALA A 158 -2.37 4.67 -11.64
N LEU A 159 -3.19 5.48 -10.95
CA LEU A 159 -3.42 5.29 -9.52
C LEU A 159 -4.18 3.98 -9.31
N THR A 160 -3.87 3.30 -8.22
CA THR A 160 -4.64 2.15 -7.74
C THR A 160 -5.95 2.63 -7.11
N ASP A 161 -6.90 1.73 -6.91
CA ASP A 161 -8.17 2.04 -6.24
C ASP A 161 -7.94 2.60 -4.82
N ALA A 162 -6.97 2.05 -4.09
CA ALA A 162 -6.60 2.49 -2.77
C ALA A 162 -6.03 3.92 -2.78
N GLU A 163 -5.12 4.23 -3.70
CA GLU A 163 -4.55 5.57 -3.85
C GLU A 163 -5.59 6.59 -4.32
N THR A 164 -6.46 6.19 -5.25
CA THR A 164 -7.55 7.02 -5.75
C THR A 164 -8.53 7.35 -4.61
N SER A 165 -8.90 6.35 -3.81
CA SER A 165 -9.77 6.54 -2.64
C SER A 165 -9.13 7.43 -1.57
N ALA A 166 -7.83 7.27 -1.31
CA ALA A 166 -7.11 8.11 -0.36
C ALA A 166 -6.95 9.56 -0.85
N PHE A 167 -6.72 9.74 -2.14
CA PHE A 167 -6.64 11.05 -2.77
C PHE A 167 -8.01 11.74 -2.74
N LEU A 168 -9.09 11.04 -3.10
CA LEU A 168 -10.46 11.54 -2.93
C LEU A 168 -10.70 11.94 -1.48
N LYS A 169 -10.48 11.06 -0.50
CA LYS A 169 -10.66 11.41 0.92
C LYS A 169 -9.83 12.60 1.41
N ALA A 170 -8.72 12.91 0.75
CA ALA A 170 -7.86 14.02 1.11
C ALA A 170 -8.25 15.33 0.43
N GLY A 171 -8.82 15.27 -0.77
CA GLY A 171 -9.24 16.42 -1.57
C GLY A 171 -10.72 16.76 -1.43
N ASP A 172 -11.59 15.76 -1.35
CA ASP A 172 -13.04 15.85 -1.19
C ASP A 172 -13.38 16.32 0.23
N THR A 173 -13.60 17.62 0.36
CA THR A 173 -13.90 18.29 1.63
C THR A 173 -15.40 18.45 1.87
N ASP A 174 -16.20 18.45 0.79
CA ASP A 174 -17.66 18.58 0.88
C ASP A 174 -18.41 17.23 0.88
N GLY A 175 -17.70 16.14 0.61
CA GLY A 175 -18.17 14.75 0.67
C GLY A 175 -19.00 14.33 -0.53
N ASP A 176 -18.87 15.00 -1.68
CA ASP A 176 -19.61 14.68 -2.91
C ASP A 176 -19.02 13.49 -3.69
N GLY A 177 -17.88 12.97 -3.24
CA GLY A 177 -17.16 11.85 -3.85
C GLY A 177 -16.29 12.24 -5.03
N LYS A 178 -16.11 13.54 -5.27
CA LYS A 178 -15.34 14.11 -6.38
C LYS A 178 -14.44 15.21 -5.85
N ILE A 179 -13.57 15.75 -6.71
CA ILE A 179 -12.70 16.88 -6.33
C ILE A 179 -13.01 18.06 -7.21
N GLY A 180 -13.55 19.12 -6.63
CA GLY A 180 -13.78 20.39 -7.30
C GLY A 180 -12.50 21.18 -7.56
N ALA A 181 -12.57 22.18 -8.45
CA ALA A 181 -11.41 23.02 -8.80
C ALA A 181 -10.81 23.78 -7.59
N GLN A 182 -11.65 24.14 -6.62
CA GLN A 182 -11.23 24.80 -5.38
C GLN A 182 -10.49 23.83 -4.48
N GLU A 183 -11.04 22.65 -4.27
CA GLU A 183 -10.46 21.56 -3.47
C GLU A 183 -9.13 21.09 -4.03
N PHE A 184 -9.05 20.89 -5.35
CA PHE A 184 -7.80 20.60 -6.03
C PHE A 184 -6.76 21.68 -5.77
N SER A 185 -7.15 22.96 -5.87
CA SER A 185 -6.23 24.08 -5.64
C SER A 185 -5.75 24.14 -4.19
N ASP A 186 -6.63 23.88 -3.24
CA ASP A 186 -6.33 23.89 -1.81
C ASP A 186 -5.42 22.71 -1.46
N MET A 187 -5.69 21.53 -2.00
CA MET A 187 -4.89 20.32 -1.82
C MET A 187 -3.47 20.43 -2.42
N VAL A 188 -3.32 21.13 -3.56
CA VAL A 188 -1.99 21.41 -4.15
C VAL A 188 -1.19 22.41 -3.31
N LYS A 189 -1.87 23.33 -2.62
CA LYS A 189 -1.25 24.39 -1.81
C LYS A 189 -1.08 24.04 -0.33
N ALA A 190 -1.65 22.93 0.13
CA ALA A 190 -1.67 22.48 1.52
C ALA A 190 -0.37 21.79 1.96
#